data_AF-A0A0D7WTZ4-F1
#
_entry.id   AF-A0A0D7WTZ4-F1
#
_cell.length_a   1.000
_cell.length_b   1.000
_cell.length_c   1.000
_cell.angle_alpha   90.00
_cell.angle_beta   90.00
_cell.angle_gamma   90.00
#
_symmetry.space_group_name_H-M   'P 1'
#
loop_
_entity.id
_entity.type
_entity.pdbx_description
1 polymer ?
#
loop_
_entity_poly.entity_id
_entity_poly.type
_entity_poly.pdbx_seq_one_letter_code
_entity_poly.pdbx_strand_id
1 'polypeptide(L)' 'SLSHAIKSVKESLRGIPNKGFGYGVLKYLTAAEHKSNLGFDAHPDIVYNYLGQFDQDVATETFESSPLGTGSEEQA' A
#
# COMPACT_ATOMS: atom_id res chain seq x y z
N SER A 1 -9.95 -10.10 22.83
CA SER A 1 -10.61 -11.11 21.98
C SER A 1 -10.46 -10.74 20.51
N LEU A 2 -10.64 -11.69 19.59
CA LEU A 2 -10.52 -11.45 18.14
C LEU A 2 -11.43 -10.32 17.66
N SER A 3 -12.67 -10.26 18.16
CA SER A 3 -13.62 -9.18 17.82
C SER A 3 -13.07 -7.79 18.16
N HIS A 4 -12.40 -7.64 19.30
CA HIS A 4 -11.78 -6.36 19.68
C HIS A 4 -10.61 -5.99 18.76
N ALA A 5 -9.75 -6.96 18.40
CA ALA A 5 -8.61 -6.71 17.51
C ALA A 5 -9.07 -6.24 16.11
N ILE A 6 -10.07 -6.93 15.54
CA ILE A 6 -10.64 -6.56 14.23
C ILE A 6 -11.23 -5.14 14.28
N LYS A 7 -12.01 -4.83 15.33
CA LYS A 7 -12.59 -3.49 15.50
C LYS A 7 -11.50 -2.43 15.65
N SER A 8 -10.47 -2.69 16.45
CA SER A 8 -9.36 -1.77 16.65
C SER A 8 -8.67 -1.42 15.34
N VAL A 9 -8.26 -2.43 14.55
CA VAL A 9 -7.57 -2.20 13.27
C VAL A 9 -8.47 -1.44 12.29
N LYS A 10 -9.74 -1.82 12.20
CA LYS A 10 -10.73 -1.14 11.33
C LYS A 10 -10.84 0.35 11.67
N GLU A 11 -11.02 0.70 12.95
CA GLU A 11 -11.19 2.10 13.35
C GLU A 11 -9.87 2.89 13.22
N SER A 12 -8.71 2.27 13.48
CA SER A 12 -7.40 2.87 13.20
C SER A 12 -7.24 3.23 11.71
N LEU A 13 -7.60 2.32 10.79
CA LEU A 13 -7.51 2.59 9.36
C LEU A 13 -8.54 3.63 8.88
N ARG A 14 -9.76 3.64 9.46
CA ARG A 14 -10.79 4.65 9.15
C ARG A 14 -10.43 6.05 9.61
N GLY A 15 -9.62 6.17 10.67
CA GLY A 15 -9.10 7.45 11.14
C GLY A 15 -8.11 8.09 10.17
N ILE A 16 -7.58 7.35 9.20
CA ILE A 16 -6.60 7.86 8.23
C ILE A 16 -7.31 8.58 7.07
N PRO A 17 -7.08 9.88 6.87
CA PRO A 17 -7.72 10.62 5.79
C PRO A 17 -7.21 10.17 4.41
N ASN A 18 -8.12 10.10 3.43
CA ASN A 18 -7.81 9.80 2.02
C ASN A 18 -6.90 8.57 1.83
N LYS A 19 -7.10 7.52 2.63
CA LYS A 19 -6.30 6.28 2.60
C LYS A 19 -4.79 6.48 2.79
N GLY A 20 -4.37 7.60 3.39
CA GLY A 20 -2.97 7.90 3.66
C GLY A 20 -2.19 8.50 2.49
N PHE A 21 -2.83 8.77 1.34
CA PHE A 21 -2.18 9.36 0.16
C PHE A 21 -1.41 10.66 0.48
N GLY A 22 -1.96 11.48 1.38
CA GLY A 22 -1.35 12.75 1.79
C GLY A 22 0.03 12.62 2.45
N TYR A 23 0.37 11.48 3.05
CA TYR A 23 1.68 11.29 3.70
C TYR A 23 2.82 11.40 2.68
N GLY A 24 2.71 10.72 1.54
CA GLY A 24 3.73 10.76 0.48
C GLY A 24 3.86 12.16 -0.12
N VAL A 25 2.73 12.85 -0.33
CA VAL A 25 2.71 14.24 -0.80
C VAL A 25 3.45 15.15 0.17
N LEU A 26 3.12 15.10 1.46
CA LEU A 26 3.75 15.92 2.49
C LEU A 26 5.25 15.61 2.65
N LYS A 27 5.63 14.33 2.61
CA LYS A 27 7.03 13.92 2.79
C LYS A 27 7.88 14.31 1.60
N TYR A 28 7.43 14.04 0.38
CA TYR A 28 8.28 14.09 -0.82
C TYR A 28 8.01 15.27 -1.75
N LEU A 29 6.78 15.78 -1.82
CA LEU A 29 6.39 16.81 -2.80
C LEU A 29 6.23 18.20 -2.18
N THR A 30 5.88 18.29 -0.91
CA THR A 30 5.71 19.58 -0.21
C THR A 30 7.06 20.26 0.04
N ALA A 31 7.12 21.56 -0.26
CA ALA A 31 8.28 22.42 -0.03
C ALA A 31 8.70 22.44 1.45
N ALA A 32 10.00 22.59 1.70
CA ALA A 32 10.57 22.49 3.05
C ALA A 32 9.97 23.52 4.03
N GLU A 33 9.71 24.74 3.57
CA GLU A 33 9.07 25.80 4.36
C GLU A 33 7.67 25.44 4.88
N HIS A 34 6.96 24.53 4.20
CA HIS A 34 5.60 24.12 4.55
C HIS A 34 5.56 22.84 5.39
N LYS A 35 6.70 22.22 5.68
CA LYS A 35 6.77 20.96 6.46
C LYS A 35 7.79 21.00 7.61
N SER A 36 8.28 22.17 7.98
CA SER A 36 9.26 22.36 9.06
C SER A 36 8.82 21.81 10.42
N ASN A 37 7.51 21.76 10.68
CA ASN A 37 6.92 21.22 11.91
C ASN A 37 6.42 19.77 11.79
N LEU A 38 6.67 19.09 10.66
CA LEU A 38 6.26 17.72 10.43
C LEU A 38 7.46 16.76 10.57
N GLY A 39 7.32 15.75 11.42
CA GLY A 39 8.29 14.66 11.56
C GLY A 39 8.01 13.51 10.60
N PHE A 40 9.05 12.95 9.98
CA PHE A 40 8.94 11.84 9.01
C PHE A 40 9.86 10.65 9.36
N ASP A 41 10.10 10.45 10.64
CA ASP A 41 11.10 9.51 11.19
C ASP A 41 10.62 8.05 11.30
N ALA A 42 9.44 7.76 10.77
CA ALA A 42 8.92 6.40 10.71
C ALA A 42 9.70 5.59 9.65
N HIS A 43 10.32 4.50 10.11
CA HIS A 43 11.05 3.53 9.28
C HIS A 43 10.43 2.14 9.47
N PRO A 44 9.35 1.80 8.75
CA PRO A 44 8.72 0.50 8.86
C PRO A 44 9.58 -0.58 8.16
N ASP A 45 9.87 -1.67 8.87
CA ASP A 45 10.60 -2.82 8.31
C ASP A 45 9.71 -3.77 7.49
N ILE A 46 8.39 -3.62 7.61
CA ILE A 46 7.38 -4.47 6.97
C ILE A 46 6.55 -3.64 6.02
N VAL A 47 6.43 -4.12 4.78
CA VAL A 47 5.53 -3.57 3.75
C VAL A 47 4.40 -4.55 3.50
N TYR A 48 3.18 -4.03 3.47
CA TYR A 48 1.98 -4.79 3.12
C TYR A 48 1.33 -4.20 1.89
N ASN A 49 0.97 -5.05 0.92
CA ASN A 49 0.21 -4.68 -0.25
C ASN A 49 -0.84 -5.75 -0.56
N TYR A 50 -2.06 -5.33 -0.82
CA TYR A 50 -3.16 -6.21 -1.22
C TYR A 50 -3.56 -5.86 -2.65
N LEU A 51 -3.20 -6.72 -3.60
CA LEU A 51 -3.40 -6.49 -5.03
C LEU A 51 -4.83 -6.74 -5.53
N GLY A 52 -5.73 -7.21 -4.67
CA GLY A 52 -7.09 -7.55 -5.06
C GLY A 52 -7.22 -8.95 -5.66
N GLN A 53 -8.29 -9.17 -6.41
CA GLN A 53 -8.62 -10.43 -7.05
C GLN A 53 -8.50 -10.27 -8.57
N PHE A 54 -7.57 -10.99 -9.19
CA PHE A 54 -7.29 -10.85 -10.63
C PHE A 54 -8.27 -11.65 -11.51
N ASP A 55 -8.96 -12.64 -10.97
CA ASP A 55 -9.80 -13.56 -11.75
C ASP A 55 -10.95 -12.85 -12.49
N GLN A 56 -11.48 -11.76 -11.91
CA GLN A 56 -12.53 -10.93 -12.53
C GLN A 56 -11.96 -9.97 -13.58
N ASP A 57 -10.71 -9.53 -13.41
CA ASP A 57 -10.08 -8.50 -14.25
C ASP A 57 -9.50 -9.07 -15.55
N VAL A 58 -9.08 -10.35 -15.56
CA VAL A 58 -8.72 -11.09 -16.77
C VAL A 58 -9.94 -11.25 -17.69
N ALA A 59 -11.13 -11.43 -17.12
CA ALA A 59 -12.37 -11.55 -17.89
C ALA A 59 -12.84 -10.21 -18.50
N THR A 60 -12.32 -9.08 -18.01
CA THR A 60 -12.64 -7.73 -18.50
C THR A 60 -11.54 -7.13 -19.39
N GLU A 61 -10.56 -7.93 -19.82
CA GLU A 61 -9.45 -7.54 -20.71
C GLU A 61 -8.60 -6.35 -20.22
N THR A 62 -8.67 -6.00 -18.93
CA THR A 62 -7.84 -4.92 -18.35
C THR A 62 -6.40 -5.39 -18.11
N PHE A 63 -6.22 -6.69 -17.91
CA PHE A 63 -4.92 -7.35 -17.81
C PHE A 63 -4.93 -8.60 -18.69
N GLU A 64 -3.82 -8.84 -19.39
CA GLU A 64 -3.58 -10.07 -20.14
C GLU A 64 -2.35 -10.80 -19.59
N SER A 65 -2.40 -12.13 -19.61
CA SER A 65 -1.21 -12.93 -19.32
C SER A 65 -0.14 -12.67 -20.37
N SER A 66 1.06 -12.33 -19.91
CA SER A 66 2.19 -12.15 -20.81
C SER A 66 2.48 -13.46 -21.57
N PRO A 67 2.71 -13.39 -22.90
CA PRO A 67 3.17 -14.55 -23.66
C PRO A 67 4.62 -14.93 -23.31
N LEU A 68 5.35 -14.06 -22.59
CA LEU A 68 6.69 -14.35 -22.09
C LEU A 68 6.58 -15.12 -20.77
N GLY A 69 7.24 -16.27 -20.70
CA GLY A 69 7.35 -17.05 -19.47
C GLY A 69 8.05 -16.28 -18.35
N THR A 70 7.74 -16.61 -17.10
CA THR A 70 8.49 -16.11 -15.94
C THR A 70 9.93 -16.63 -16.00
N GLY A 71 10.90 -15.85 -15.51
CA GLY A 71 12.29 -16.28 -15.46
C GLY A 71 12.44 -17.62 -14.74
N SER A 72 13.36 -18.46 -15.21
CA SER A 72 13.67 -19.74 -14.57
C SER A 72 14.14 -19.51 -13.14
N GLU A 73 13.59 -20.25 -12.18
CA GLU A 73 14.14 -20.29 -10.82
C GLU A 73 15.62 -20.69 -10.90
N GLU A 74 16.50 -19.78 -10.48
CA GLU A 74 17.90 -20.11 -10.29
C GLU A 74 18.01 -21.05 -9.09
N GLN A 75 18.35 -22.30 -9.37
CA GLN A 75 18.54 -23.35 -8.36
C GLN A 75 19.74 -22.95 -7.50
N ALA A 76 19.46 -22.55 -6.26
CA ALA A 76 20.47 -22.40 -5.21
C ALA A 76 20.92 -23.77 -4.68
#